data_AF-A0A538BR91-F1
#
_entry.id   AF-A0A538BR91-F1
#
_cell.length_a   1.000
_cell.length_b   1.000
_cell.length_c   1.000
_cell.angle_alpha   90.00
_cell.angle_beta   90.00
_cell.angle_gamma   90.00
#
_symmetry.space_group_name_H-M   'P 1'
#
loop_
_entity.id
_entity.type
_entity.pdbx_description
1 polymer ?
#
loop_
_entity_poly.entity_id
_entity_poly.type
_entity_poly.pdbx_seq_one_letter_code
_entity_poly.pdbx_strand_id
1 'polypeptide(L)'
;MRLVISREALDFVRERGGSLYVSPRSRRCCHGALTWLEASTEPDERVDFRRADADELELYLPATLGRFPDELHLELRGRRRKRVEAYWNGCAFVA
;
A
#
# COMPACT_ATOMS: atom_id res chain seq x y z
N MET A 1 12.95 -3.63 -4.81
CA MET A 1 12.20 -2.84 -3.82
C MET A 1 12.42 -3.47 -2.47
N ARG A 2 12.80 -2.70 -1.46
CA ARG A 2 12.91 -3.14 -0.08
C ARG A 2 11.57 -2.92 0.63
N LEU A 3 11.08 -3.93 1.33
CA LEU A 3 9.90 -3.81 2.18
C LEU A 3 10.34 -3.44 3.61
N VAL A 4 9.72 -2.44 4.20
CA VAL A 4 9.91 -2.04 5.60
C VAL A 4 8.54 -2.11 6.26
N ILE A 5 8.24 -3.23 6.91
CA ILE A 5 6.94 -3.46 7.54
C ILE A 5 7.07 -3.56 9.06
N SER A 6 6.17 -2.90 9.79
CA SER A 6 6.10 -3.08 11.24
C SER A 6 5.56 -4.47 11.59
N ARG A 7 6.01 -5.07 12.70
CA ARG A 7 5.51 -6.39 13.15
C ARG A 7 3.99 -6.43 13.26
N GLU A 8 3.40 -5.37 13.82
CA GLU A 8 1.94 -5.25 13.97
C GLU A 8 1.22 -5.23 12.63
N ALA A 9 1.78 -4.57 11.61
CA ALA A 9 1.21 -4.56 10.26
C ALA A 9 1.32 -5.93 9.60
N LEU A 10 2.46 -6.61 9.77
CA LEU A 10 2.67 -7.95 9.22
C LEU A 10 1.68 -8.96 9.82
N ASP A 11 1.52 -8.96 11.14
CA ASP A 11 0.58 -9.83 11.83
C ASP A 11 -0.86 -9.54 11.39
N PHE A 12 -1.23 -8.25 11.29
CA PHE A 12 -2.55 -7.84 10.81
C PHE A 12 -2.86 -8.36 9.40
N VAL A 13 -1.90 -8.34 8.48
CA VAL A 13 -2.06 -8.85 7.11
C VAL A 13 -2.15 -10.38 7.10
N ARG A 14 -1.30 -11.06 7.89
CA ARG A 14 -1.31 -12.53 7.99
C ARG A 14 -2.62 -13.08 8.54
N GLU A 15 -3.18 -12.44 9.57
CA GLU A 15 -4.51 -12.76 10.11
C GLU A 15 -5.63 -12.64 9.05
N ARG A 16 -5.39 -11.91 7.96
CA ARG A 16 -6.35 -11.60 6.89
C ARG A 16 -6.01 -12.29 5.57
N GLY A 17 -5.19 -13.34 5.61
CA GLY A 17 -4.87 -14.17 4.45
C GLY A 17 -3.50 -13.91 3.82
N GLY A 18 -2.72 -12.94 4.33
CA GLY A 18 -1.33 -12.75 3.94
C GLY A 18 -1.10 -11.92 2.68
N SER A 19 -2.15 -11.48 2.00
CA SER A 19 -2.07 -10.62 0.82
C SER A 19 -2.34 -9.16 1.16
N LEU A 20 -1.58 -8.25 0.54
CA LEU A 20 -1.76 -6.81 0.68
C LEU A 20 -1.72 -6.13 -0.69
N TYR A 21 -2.70 -5.28 -0.94
CA TYR A 21 -2.89 -4.52 -2.16
C TYR A 21 -2.68 -3.04 -1.87
N VAL A 22 -1.71 -2.41 -2.54
CA VAL A 22 -1.48 -0.96 -2.44
C VAL A 22 -2.08 -0.30 -3.66
N SER A 23 -2.99 0.65 -3.47
CA SER A 23 -3.66 1.37 -4.55
C SER A 23 -3.50 2.88 -4.40
N PRO A 24 -3.30 3.62 -5.51
CA PRO A 24 -3.37 5.06 -5.49
C PRO A 24 -4.83 5.49 -5.36
N ARG A 25 -5.05 6.48 -4.50
CA ARG A 25 -6.31 7.15 -4.28
C ARG A 25 -6.16 8.60 -4.63
N SER A 26 -6.97 9.05 -5.58
CA SER A 26 -7.00 10.44 -5.99
C SER A 26 -8.29 11.09 -5.52
N ARG A 27 -8.20 12.25 -4.88
CA ARG A 27 -9.34 13.17 -4.72
C ARG A 27 -9.03 14.47 -5.42
N ARG A 28 -10.01 14.95 -6.20
CA ARG A 28 -9.99 16.31 -6.73
C ARG A 28 -10.28 17.28 -5.57
N CYS A 29 -9.38 18.23 -5.38
CA CYS A 29 -9.53 19.34 -4.47
C CYS A 29 -9.43 20.65 -5.27
N CYS A 30 -9.69 21.79 -4.63
CA CYS A 30 -9.77 23.11 -5.25
C CYS A 30 -8.50 23.56 -5.99
N HIS A 31 -7.35 22.89 -5.78
CA HIS A 31 -6.05 23.21 -6.39
C HIS A 31 -5.41 22.03 -7.16
N GLY A 32 -6.17 20.98 -7.51
CA GLY A 32 -5.66 19.86 -8.30
C GLY A 32 -6.08 18.48 -7.79
N ALA A 33 -5.46 17.43 -8.31
CA ALA A 33 -5.62 16.08 -7.80
C ALA A 33 -4.58 15.82 -6.71
N LEU A 34 -5.04 15.44 -5.52
CA LEU A 34 -4.18 14.88 -4.49
C LEU A 34 -4.23 13.37 -4.61
N THR A 35 -3.09 12.73 -4.87
CA THR A 35 -2.96 11.28 -4.90
C THR A 35 -2.17 10.80 -3.69
N TRP A 36 -2.76 9.87 -2.94
CA TRP A 36 -2.10 9.17 -1.83
C TRP A 36 -2.23 7.67 -1.99
N LEU A 37 -1.47 6.92 -1.20
CA LEU A 37 -1.51 5.46 -1.22
C LEU A 37 -2.44 4.92 -0.13
N GLU A 38 -3.26 3.94 -0.49
CA GLU A 38 -4.08 3.16 0.43
C GLU A 38 -3.66 1.69 0.35
N ALA A 39 -3.49 1.03 1.49
CA ALA A 39 -3.22 -0.39 1.55
C ALA A 39 -4.42 -1.14 2.14
N SER A 40 -4.79 -2.25 1.50
CA SER A 40 -5.95 -3.08 1.84
C SER A 40 -5.58 -4.55 1.74
N THR A 41 -6.19 -5.40 2.57
CA THR A 41 -6.06 -6.86 2.48
C THR A 41 -7.02 -7.45 1.44
N GLU A 42 -7.87 -6.63 0.85
CA GLU A 42 -8.78 -6.98 -0.23
C GLU A 42 -8.41 -6.13 -1.47
N PRO A 43 -8.46 -6.72 -2.68
CA PRO A 43 -8.16 -6.01 -3.92
C PRO A 43 -9.22 -4.94 -4.21
N ASP A 44 -8.79 -3.81 -4.77
CA ASP A 44 -9.71 -2.87 -5.39
C ASP A 44 -10.00 -3.29 -6.83
N GLU A 45 -11.24 -3.66 -7.14
CA GLU A 45 -11.67 -4.11 -8.47
C GLU A 45 -11.41 -3.09 -9.60
N ARG A 46 -11.17 -1.80 -9.27
CA ARG A 46 -10.88 -0.74 -10.23
C ARG A 46 -9.40 -0.60 -10.58
N VAL A 47 -8.54 -1.36 -9.90
CA VAL A 47 -7.08 -1.30 -10.08
C VAL A 47 -6.61 -2.64 -10.60
N ASP A 48 -5.92 -2.61 -11.74
CA ASP A 48 -5.19 -3.77 -12.20
C ASP A 48 -3.90 -3.90 -11.37
N PHE A 49 -3.67 -5.08 -10.80
CA PHE A 49 -2.57 -5.34 -9.88
C PHE A 49 -1.58 -6.33 -10.49
N ARG A 50 -0.30 -6.09 -10.22
CA ARG A 50 0.77 -7.06 -10.44
C ARG A 50 1.44 -7.39 -9.11
N ARG A 51 1.83 -8.66 -8.96
CA ARG A 51 2.61 -9.09 -7.80
C ARG A 51 3.97 -8.39 -7.81
N ALA A 52 4.35 -7.86 -6.67
CA ALA A 52 5.69 -7.35 -6.41
C ALA A 52 6.48 -8.40 -5.63
N ASP A 53 7.77 -8.54 -5.94
CA ASP A 53 8.66 -9.38 -5.15
C ASP A 53 8.86 -8.74 -3.77
N ALA A 54 8.28 -9.39 -2.75
CA ALA A 54 8.39 -9.04 -1.35
C ALA A 54 8.47 -10.34 -0.54
N ASP A 55 9.46 -10.44 0.34
CA ASP A 55 9.79 -11.70 1.02
C ASP A 55 8.81 -12.06 2.16
N GLU A 56 8.13 -11.07 2.73
CA GLU A 56 7.42 -11.23 4.01
C GLU A 56 5.91 -11.46 3.88
N LEU A 57 5.31 -11.06 2.76
CA LEU A 57 3.88 -11.16 2.45
C LEU A 57 3.63 -11.11 0.93
N GLU A 58 2.43 -11.50 0.50
CA GLU A 58 2.04 -11.36 -0.91
C GLU A 58 1.65 -9.92 -1.22
N LEU A 59 2.57 -9.17 -1.82
CA LEU A 59 2.38 -7.75 -2.10
C LEU A 59 1.93 -7.54 -3.54
N TYR A 60 0.89 -6.75 -3.71
CA TYR A 60 0.33 -6.37 -5.00
C TYR A 60 0.37 -4.87 -5.16
N LEU A 61 0.97 -4.42 -6.26
CA LEU A 61 1.08 -3.01 -6.64
C LEU A 61 0.35 -2.79 -7.98
N PRO A 62 -0.11 -1.57 -8.29
CA PRO A 62 -0.80 -1.30 -9.53
C PRO A 62 0.09 -1.64 -10.73
N ALA A 63 -0.46 -2.37 -11.70
CA ALA A 63 0.25 -2.78 -12.90
C ALA A 63 0.67 -1.60 -13.78
N THR A 64 -0.05 -0.48 -13.66
CA THR A 64 0.22 0.78 -14.38
C THR A 64 1.48 1.51 -13.88
N LEU A 65 2.12 1.03 -12.81
CA LEU A 65 3.35 1.64 -12.32
C LEU A 65 4.53 1.31 -13.21
N GLY A 66 5.09 2.36 -13.83
CA GLY A 66 6.30 2.24 -14.63
C GLY A 66 7.53 1.82 -13.82
N ARG A 67 7.59 2.14 -12.53
CA ARG A 67 8.63 1.67 -11.61
C ARG A 67 8.07 1.39 -10.22
N PHE A 68 8.71 0.45 -9.52
CA PHE A 68 8.49 0.24 -8.09
C PHE A 68 9.33 1.21 -7.27
N PRO A 69 8.92 1.55 -6.02
CA PRO A 69 9.74 2.35 -5.13
C PRO A 69 11.01 1.59 -4.71
N ASP A 70 12.01 2.33 -4.25
CA ASP A 70 13.22 1.74 -3.68
C ASP A 70 12.90 1.11 -2.33
N GLU A 71 12.12 1.83 -1.50
CA GLU A 71 11.58 1.36 -0.23
C GLU A 71 10.05 1.54 -0.16
N LEU A 72 9.34 0.50 0.24
CA LEU A 72 7.94 0.56 0.61
C LEU A 72 7.80 0.38 2.11
N HIS A 73 7.31 1.41 2.79
CA HIS A 73 7.09 1.38 4.24
C HIS A 73 5.62 1.09 4.53
N LEU A 74 5.37 0.12 5.40
CA LEU A 74 4.04 -0.34 5.80
C LEU A 74 3.89 -0.27 7.31
N GLU A 75 2.89 0.48 7.76
CA GLU A 75 2.61 0.68 9.18
C GLU A 75 1.14 0.45 9.51
N LEU A 76 0.89 -0.18 10.66
CA LEU A 76 -0.46 -0.32 11.18
C LEU A 76 -0.85 0.97 11.91
N ARG A 77 -1.94 1.59 11.48
CA ARG A 77 -2.48 2.82 12.07
C ARG A 77 -3.94 2.67 12.43
N GLY A 78 -4.40 3.56 13.31
CA GLY A 78 -5.78 3.59 13.80
C GLY A 78 -6.04 2.63 14.97
N ARG A 79 -6.68 3.13 16.03
CA ARG A 79 -6.95 2.36 17.25
C ARG A 79 -8.25 1.57 17.19
N ARG A 80 -9.34 2.18 16.72
CA ARG A 80 -10.67 1.52 16.58
C ARG A 80 -10.88 0.86 15.22
N ARG A 81 -10.38 1.49 14.15
CA ARG A 81 -10.37 0.92 12.79
C ARG A 81 -8.92 0.85 12.36
N LYS A 82 -8.31 -0.31 12.64
CA LYS A 82 -6.95 -0.62 12.23
C LYS A 82 -6.88 -0.69 10.71
N ARG A 83 -5.89 -0.03 10.11
CA ARG A 83 -5.61 -0.06 8.67
C ARG A 83 -4.10 -0.06 8.46
N VAL A 84 -3.65 -0.68 7.38
CA VAL A 84 -2.26 -0.55 6.94
C VAL A 84 -2.14 0.73 6.14
N GLU A 85 -1.18 1.57 6.48
CA GLU A 85 -0.79 2.73 5.69
C GLU A 85 0.50 2.41 4.92
N ALA A 86 0.57 2.89 3.68
CA ALA A 86 1.69 2.66 2.78
C ALA A 86 2.39 3.98 2.44
N TYR A 87 3.72 3.96 2.47
CA TYR A 87 4.56 5.10 2.14
C TYR A 87 5.63 4.67 1.13
N TRP A 88 5.74 5.40 0.03
CA TRP A 88 6.76 5.19 -1.00
C TRP A 88 7.97 6.06 -0.74
N ASN A 89 9.12 5.44 -0.55
CA ASN A 89 10.37 6.15 -0.23
C ASN A 89 10.17 7.16 0.92
N GLY A 90 9.33 6.81 1.91
CA GLY A 90 8.97 7.68 3.04
C GLY A 90 7.81 8.67 2.78
N CYS A 91 7.23 8.71 1.59
CA CYS A 91 6.15 9.63 1.21
C CYS A 91 4.79 8.91 1.07
N ALA A 92 3.75 9.42 1.74
CA ALA A 92 2.37 8.96 1.54
C ALA A 92 1.74 9.48 0.24
N PHE A 93 2.34 10.50 -0.36
CA PHE A 93 1.87 11.18 -1.56
C PHE A 93 2.76 10.83 -2.75
N VAL A 94 2.11 10.56 -3.87
CA VAL A 94 2.76 10.34 -5.16
C VAL A 94 2.22 11.41 -6.12
N ALA A 95 3.12 12.14 -6.78
CA ALA A 95 2.78 13.20 -7.74
C ALA A 95 2.85 12.66 -9.17
#